data_AF-A0AAW9A292-F1
#
_entry.id   AF-A0AAW9A292-F1
#
_cell.length_a   1.000
_cell.length_b   1.000
_cell.length_c   1.000
_cell.angle_alpha   90.00
_cell.angle_beta   90.00
_cell.angle_gamma   90.00
#
_symmetry.space_group_name_H-M   'P 1'
#
loop_
_entity.id
_entity.type
_entity.pdbx_description
1 polymer ?
#
loop_
_entity_poly.entity_id
_entity_poly.type
_entity_poly.pdbx_seq_one_letter_code
_entity_poly.pdbx_strand_id
1 'polypeptide(L)'
;MIALIKRNLKIYFANKIGVLMSCLGALISFFIYIGFLQQNLISSWQSLPHTKEILDLWMISGIVAIAGITTSFQALGQLVKDRESRTWDDLSLTDLTPFQINCSYLTATIFISTLMQIITFFIMAVYFILVDSITIPTTALLPGLFFIVLGAIGASAVNLIIVSRAVLNYHFIAV
;
A
#
# COMPACT_ATOMS: atom_id res chain seq x y z
N MET A 1 -6.25 -15.12 17.28
CA MET A 1 -5.58 -14.16 16.36
C MET A 1 -5.61 -14.58 14.89
N ILE A 2 -5.13 -15.77 14.52
CA ILE A 2 -5.04 -16.22 13.09
C ILE A 2 -6.39 -16.17 12.36
N ALA A 3 -7.48 -16.58 13.01
CA ALA A 3 -8.82 -16.52 12.43
C ALA A 3 -9.23 -15.09 12.02
N LEU A 4 -8.85 -14.10 12.83
CA LEU A 4 -9.16 -12.68 12.59
C LEU A 4 -8.34 -12.12 11.42
N ILE A 5 -7.06 -12.50 11.32
CA ILE A 5 -6.22 -12.20 10.16
C ILE A 5 -6.86 -12.76 8.88
N LYS A 6 -7.22 -14.05 8.88
CA LYS A 6 -7.86 -14.71 7.74
C LYS A 6 -9.17 -14.04 7.35
N ARG A 7 -9.97 -13.63 8.34
CA ARG A 7 -11.22 -12.88 8.12
C ARG A 7 -10.96 -11.57 7.38
N ASN A 8 -10.02 -10.75 7.86
CA ASN A 8 -9.71 -9.46 7.24
C ASN A 8 -9.15 -9.61 5.82
N LEU A 9 -8.28 -10.60 5.59
CA LEU A 9 -7.81 -10.93 4.24
C LEU A 9 -8.98 -11.31 3.31
N LYS A 10 -9.88 -12.19 3.77
CA LYS A 10 -11.03 -12.62 2.98
C LYS A 10 -11.96 -11.46 2.63
N ILE A 11 -12.25 -10.58 3.59
CA ILE A 11 -13.12 -9.42 3.36
C ILE A 11 -12.52 -8.46 2.34
N TYR A 12 -11.22 -8.17 2.44
CA TYR A 12 -10.53 -7.31 1.49
C TYR A 12 -10.59 -7.88 0.06
N PHE A 13 -10.18 -9.14 -0.14
CA PHE A 13 -10.17 -9.75 -1.48
C PHE A 13 -11.55 -10.08 -2.04
N ALA A 14 -12.58 -10.20 -1.19
CA ALA A 14 -13.95 -10.35 -1.66
C ALA A 14 -14.46 -9.09 -2.39
N ASN A 15 -13.99 -7.90 -2.00
CA ASN A 15 -14.37 -6.64 -2.64
C ASN A 15 -13.43 -6.30 -3.81
N LYS A 16 -13.68 -6.88 -4.99
CA LYS A 16 -12.87 -6.66 -6.20
C LYS A 16 -12.70 -5.18 -6.57
N ILE A 17 -13.77 -4.38 -6.44
CA ILE A 17 -13.72 -2.93 -6.73
C ILE A 17 -12.84 -2.24 -5.70
N GLY A 18 -12.98 -2.58 -4.41
CA GLY A 18 -12.13 -2.05 -3.35
C GLY A 18 -10.65 -2.37 -3.54
N VAL A 19 -10.32 -3.58 -4.00
CA VAL A 19 -8.93 -3.96 -4.34
C VAL A 19 -8.38 -3.08 -5.45
N LEU A 20 -9.13 -2.85 -6.53
CA LEU A 20 -8.70 -1.96 -7.61
C LEU A 20 -8.60 -0.50 -7.16
N MET A 21 -9.55 -0.03 -6.36
CA MET A 21 -9.52 1.34 -5.83
C MET A 21 -8.36 1.54 -4.85
N SER A 22 -7.88 0.49 -4.20
CA SER A 22 -6.75 0.57 -3.30
C SER A 22 -5.43 0.94 -3.98
N CYS A 23 -5.27 0.64 -5.28
CA CYS A 23 -4.10 1.03 -6.07
C CYS A 23 -4.33 2.28 -6.92
N LEU A 24 -5.49 2.95 -6.78
CA LEU A 24 -5.85 4.11 -7.60
C LEU A 24 -4.83 5.25 -7.49
N GLY A 25 -4.32 5.54 -6.29
CA GLY A 25 -3.30 6.58 -6.11
C GLY A 25 -2.00 6.27 -6.88
N ALA A 26 -1.58 5.01 -6.89
CA ALA A 26 -0.42 4.57 -7.67
C ALA A 26 -0.68 4.65 -9.18
N LEU A 27 -1.87 4.25 -9.64
CA LEU A 27 -2.28 4.36 -11.04
C LEU A 27 -2.31 5.80 -11.52
N ILE A 28 -2.87 6.73 -10.73
CA ILE A 28 -2.90 8.16 -11.06
C ILE A 28 -1.46 8.69 -11.18
N SER A 29 -0.60 8.39 -10.20
CA SER A 29 0.81 8.80 -10.25
C SER A 29 1.52 8.26 -11.49
N PHE A 30 1.21 7.03 -11.88
CA PHE A 30 1.76 6.43 -13.09
C PHE A 30 1.33 7.15 -14.36
N PHE A 31 0.03 7.43 -14.53
CA PHE A 31 -0.47 8.13 -15.72
C PHE A 31 0.07 9.56 -15.83
N ILE A 32 0.17 10.27 -14.71
CA ILE A 32 0.76 11.61 -14.67
C ILE A 32 2.24 11.56 -15.09
N TYR A 33 2.96 10.51 -14.66
CA TYR A 33 4.35 10.36 -15.01
C TYR A 33 4.56 10.25 -16.52
N ILE A 34 3.89 9.28 -17.15
CA ILE A 34 4.06 9.00 -18.58
C ILE A 34 3.48 10.11 -19.46
N GLY A 35 2.39 10.74 -19.04
CA GLY A 35 1.68 11.74 -19.85
C GLY A 35 2.29 13.13 -19.79
N PHE A 36 3.03 13.46 -18.73
CA PHE A 36 3.52 14.81 -18.50
C PHE A 36 4.90 14.84 -17.84
N LEU A 37 5.05 14.19 -16.68
CA LEU A 37 6.18 14.45 -15.81
C LEU A 37 7.52 13.97 -16.39
N GLN A 38 7.53 12.82 -17.07
CA GLN A 38 8.74 12.23 -17.63
C GLN A 38 9.45 13.20 -18.60
N GLN A 39 8.71 13.78 -19.55
CA GLN A 39 9.28 14.71 -20.53
C GLN A 39 9.80 15.99 -19.88
N ASN A 40 9.04 16.56 -18.94
CA ASN A 40 9.44 17.77 -18.21
C ASN A 40 10.72 17.56 -17.39
N LEU A 41 10.86 16.40 -16.74
CA LEU A 41 12.04 16.08 -15.94
C LEU A 41 13.26 15.81 -16.84
N ILE A 42 13.09 15.09 -17.96
CA ILE A 42 14.17 14.87 -18.92
C ILE A 42 14.69 16.19 -19.48
N SER A 43 13.81 17.13 -19.85
CA SER A 43 14.23 18.45 -20.34
C SER A 43 14.95 19.29 -19.29
N SER A 44 14.64 19.07 -18.01
CA SER A 44 15.27 19.80 -16.90
C SER A 44 16.63 19.20 -16.52
N TRP A 45 16.85 17.91 -16.76
CA TRP A 45 18.00 17.12 -16.29
C TRP A 45 18.91 16.68 -17.46
N GLN A 46 19.08 17.55 -18.45
CA GLN A 46 19.87 17.27 -19.66
C GLN A 46 21.37 17.03 -19.40
N SER A 47 21.87 17.46 -18.24
CA SER A 47 23.30 17.34 -17.87
C SER A 47 23.70 15.95 -17.37
N LEU A 48 22.74 15.05 -17.12
CA LEU A 48 23.01 13.71 -16.63
C LEU A 48 23.05 12.68 -17.77
N PRO A 49 24.00 11.74 -17.77
CA PRO A 49 23.95 10.59 -18.67
C PRO A 49 22.81 9.65 -18.23
N HIS A 50 22.13 9.03 -19.19
CA HIS A 50 21.04 8.06 -18.94
C HIS A 50 19.88 8.59 -18.07
N THR A 51 19.59 9.90 -18.12
CA THR A 51 18.54 10.56 -17.32
C THR A 51 17.20 9.82 -17.34
N LYS A 52 16.78 9.33 -18.52
CA LYS A 52 15.50 8.63 -18.67
C LYS A 52 15.43 7.36 -17.82
N GLU A 53 16.42 6.48 -17.95
CA GLU A 53 16.48 5.21 -17.21
C GLU A 53 16.53 5.44 -15.69
N ILE A 54 17.31 6.43 -15.24
CA ILE A 54 17.39 6.79 -13.82
C ILE A 54 16.02 7.28 -13.31
N LEU A 55 15.35 8.14 -14.07
CA LEU A 55 14.04 8.66 -13.71
C LEU A 55 12.97 7.58 -13.68
N ASP A 56 12.99 6.66 -14.64
CA ASP A 56 12.03 5.56 -14.72
C ASP A 56 12.20 4.60 -13.53
N LEU A 57 13.44 4.19 -13.21
CA LEU A 57 13.74 3.35 -12.05
C LEU A 57 13.37 4.04 -10.73
N TRP A 58 13.66 5.34 -10.61
CA TRP A 58 13.28 6.15 -9.45
C TRP A 58 11.75 6.23 -9.32
N MET A 59 11.04 6.42 -10.43
CA MET A 59 9.59 6.52 -10.46
C MET A 59 8.90 5.19 -10.10
N ILE A 60 9.45 4.05 -10.53
CA ILE A 60 8.97 2.72 -10.09
C ILE A 60 8.97 2.66 -8.56
N SER A 61 10.07 3.08 -7.92
CA SER A 61 10.17 3.04 -6.45
C SER A 61 9.14 3.95 -5.76
N GLY A 62 8.93 5.17 -6.28
CA GLY A 62 7.96 6.11 -5.74
C GLY A 62 6.52 5.62 -5.87
N ILE A 63 6.14 5.08 -7.02
CA ILE A 63 4.78 4.58 -7.28
C ILE A 63 4.48 3.33 -6.45
N VAL A 64 5.46 2.45 -6.27
CA VAL A 64 5.35 1.30 -5.36
C VAL A 64 5.17 1.76 -3.90
N ALA A 65 5.87 2.82 -3.46
CA ALA A 65 5.66 3.37 -2.13
C ALA A 65 4.24 3.96 -1.96
N ILE A 66 3.74 4.71 -2.95
CA ILE A 66 2.37 5.25 -2.97
C ILE A 66 1.34 4.10 -2.91
N ALA A 67 1.56 3.02 -3.66
CA ALA A 67 0.72 1.83 -3.61
C ALA A 67 0.68 1.25 -2.19
N GLY A 68 1.82 1.15 -1.49
CA GLY A 68 1.88 0.67 -0.11
C GLY A 68 1.03 1.49 0.86
N ILE A 69 1.13 2.82 0.77
CA ILE A 69 0.38 3.74 1.63
C ILE A 69 -1.14 3.64 1.35
N THR A 70 -1.54 3.71 0.09
CA THR A 70 -2.96 3.70 -0.29
C THR A 70 -3.64 2.36 -0.03
N THR A 71 -2.94 1.25 -0.31
CA THR A 71 -3.46 -0.11 -0.08
C THR A 71 -3.61 -0.44 1.39
N SER A 72 -2.63 -0.08 2.23
CA SER A 72 -2.71 -0.30 3.67
C SER A 72 -3.81 0.56 4.30
N PHE A 73 -4.02 1.78 3.83
CA PHE A 73 -5.14 2.62 4.28
C PHE A 73 -6.49 1.98 3.92
N GLN A 74 -6.65 1.51 2.68
CA GLN A 74 -7.86 0.83 2.24
C GLN A 74 -8.15 -0.45 3.04
N ALA A 75 -7.11 -1.24 3.35
CA ALA A 75 -7.24 -2.46 4.16
C ALA A 75 -7.65 -2.15 5.61
N LEU A 76 -7.06 -1.11 6.21
CA LEU A 76 -7.43 -0.63 7.55
C LEU A 76 -8.82 0.00 7.60
N GLY A 77 -9.43 0.33 6.46
CA GLY A 77 -10.85 0.69 6.38
C GLY A 77 -11.77 -0.36 7.02
N GLN A 78 -11.37 -1.63 7.08
CA GLN A 78 -12.13 -2.65 7.80
C GLN A 78 -12.19 -2.39 9.31
N LEU A 79 -11.10 -1.88 9.92
CA LEU A 79 -11.09 -1.51 11.33
C LEU A 79 -12.11 -0.41 11.63
N VAL A 80 -12.22 0.59 10.73
CA VAL A 80 -13.20 1.67 10.86
C VAL A 80 -14.62 1.11 10.76
N LYS A 81 -14.89 0.27 9.75
CA LYS A 81 -16.21 -0.36 9.57
C LYS A 81 -16.62 -1.24 10.74
N ASP A 82 -15.70 -2.02 11.29
CA ASP A 82 -15.98 -2.89 12.45
C ASP A 82 -16.31 -2.06 13.70
N ARG A 83 -15.76 -0.85 13.80
CA ARG A 83 -16.06 0.10 14.88
C ARG A 83 -17.41 0.76 14.69
N GLU A 84 -17.72 1.24 13.48
CA GLU A 84 -19.01 1.84 13.15
C GLU A 84 -20.18 0.85 13.31
N SER A 85 -19.97 -0.41 12.91
CA SER A 85 -20.98 -1.47 12.98
C SER A 85 -21.10 -2.15 14.34
N ARG A 86 -20.34 -1.70 15.36
CA ARG A 86 -20.22 -2.33 16.69
C ARG A 86 -19.71 -3.78 16.69
N THR A 87 -19.26 -4.30 15.54
CA THR A 87 -18.55 -5.59 15.46
C THR A 87 -17.31 -5.61 16.36
N TRP A 88 -16.69 -4.45 16.60
CA TRP A 88 -15.60 -4.32 17.55
C TRP A 88 -15.99 -4.74 18.97
N ASP A 89 -17.20 -4.40 19.42
CA ASP A 89 -17.67 -4.69 20.77
C ASP A 89 -17.84 -6.21 20.92
N ASP A 90 -18.41 -6.88 19.93
CA ASP A 90 -18.49 -8.34 19.87
C ASP A 90 -17.10 -9.01 19.90
N LEU A 91 -16.12 -8.45 19.17
CA LEU A 91 -14.74 -8.95 19.20
C LEU A 91 -14.09 -8.77 20.57
N SER A 92 -14.44 -7.71 21.30
CA SER A 92 -13.89 -7.43 22.63
C SER A 92 -14.43 -8.34 23.73
N LEU A 93 -15.56 -9.02 23.46
CA LEU A 93 -16.11 -10.07 24.33
C LEU A 93 -15.42 -11.43 24.13
N THR A 94 -14.57 -11.58 23.13
CA THR A 94 -13.76 -12.79 22.93
C THR A 94 -12.53 -12.80 23.85
N ASP A 95 -11.83 -13.94 23.97
CA ASP A 95 -10.58 -14.08 24.74
C ASP A 95 -9.37 -13.30 24.15
N LEU A 96 -9.59 -12.32 23.28
CA LEU A 96 -8.56 -11.51 22.65
C LEU A 96 -8.46 -10.13 23.31
N THR A 97 -7.23 -9.71 23.63
CA THR A 97 -7.00 -8.36 24.14
C THR A 97 -7.16 -7.32 23.01
N PRO A 98 -7.51 -6.06 23.33
CA PRO A 98 -7.56 -4.98 22.33
C PRO A 98 -6.26 -4.81 21.54
N PHE A 99 -5.12 -5.06 22.18
CA PHE A 99 -3.82 -5.06 21.51
C PHE A 99 -3.71 -6.18 20.47
N GLN A 100 -4.08 -7.41 20.83
CA GLN A 100 -4.08 -8.56 19.91
C GLN A 100 -5.03 -8.36 18.72
N ILE A 101 -6.19 -7.72 18.95
CA ILE A 101 -7.12 -7.36 17.88
C ILE A 101 -6.45 -6.39 16.91
N ASN A 102 -5.86 -5.28 17.40
CA ASN A 102 -5.14 -4.33 16.54
C ASN A 102 -3.95 -4.97 15.80
N CYS A 103 -3.16 -5.82 16.47
CA CYS A 103 -2.08 -6.56 15.83
C CYS A 103 -2.59 -7.45 14.70
N SER A 104 -3.76 -8.07 14.83
CA SER A 104 -4.33 -8.89 13.76
C SER A 104 -4.74 -8.07 12.52
N TYR A 105 -5.25 -6.85 12.70
CA TYR A 105 -5.49 -5.92 11.61
C TYR A 105 -4.18 -5.49 10.96
N LEU A 106 -3.18 -5.16 11.78
CA LEU A 106 -1.85 -4.77 11.28
C LEU A 106 -1.22 -5.87 10.44
N THR A 107 -1.19 -7.11 10.92
CA THR A 107 -0.61 -8.23 10.17
C THR A 107 -1.34 -8.50 8.87
N ALA A 108 -2.67 -8.46 8.86
CA ALA A 108 -3.45 -8.61 7.63
C ALA A 108 -3.15 -7.47 6.64
N THR A 109 -3.07 -6.24 7.13
CA THR A 109 -2.76 -5.04 6.34
C THR A 109 -1.37 -5.10 5.72
N ILE A 110 -0.36 -5.52 6.48
CA ILE A 110 1.01 -5.70 5.98
C ILE A 110 1.01 -6.71 4.83
N PHE A 111 0.36 -7.86 5.01
CA PHE A 111 0.28 -8.89 3.96
C PHE A 111 -0.40 -8.37 2.69
N ILE A 112 -1.54 -7.68 2.83
CA ILE A 112 -2.26 -7.07 1.70
C ILE A 112 -1.38 -6.02 1.01
N SER A 113 -0.78 -5.11 1.78
CA SER A 113 0.01 -4.01 1.26
C SER A 113 1.24 -4.51 0.51
N THR A 114 1.98 -5.47 1.08
CA THR A 114 3.11 -6.12 0.40
C THR A 114 2.69 -6.79 -0.90
N LEU A 115 1.58 -7.56 -0.89
CA LEU A 115 1.10 -8.22 -2.11
C LEU A 115 0.76 -7.21 -3.20
N MET A 116 0.03 -6.15 -2.84
CA MET A 116 -0.37 -5.12 -3.81
C MET A 116 0.84 -4.33 -4.33
N GLN A 117 1.84 -4.05 -3.49
CA GLN A 117 3.09 -3.43 -3.93
C GLN A 117 3.87 -4.32 -4.90
N ILE A 118 3.92 -5.63 -4.69
CA ILE A 118 4.54 -6.58 -5.63
C ILE A 118 3.79 -6.56 -6.97
N ILE A 119 2.46 -6.55 -6.95
CA ILE A 119 1.64 -6.48 -8.16
C ILE A 119 1.91 -5.16 -8.90
N THR A 120 1.94 -4.02 -8.20
CA THR A 120 2.28 -2.72 -8.79
C THR A 120 3.68 -2.72 -9.36
N PHE A 121 4.68 -3.21 -8.62
CA PHE A 121 6.05 -3.33 -9.11
C PHE A 121 6.11 -4.14 -10.42
N PHE A 122 5.41 -5.28 -10.47
CA PHE A 122 5.38 -6.11 -11.66
C PHE A 122 4.75 -5.39 -12.87
N ILE A 123 3.61 -4.73 -12.69
CA ILE A 123 2.95 -3.95 -13.75
C ILE A 123 3.90 -2.87 -14.29
N MET A 124 4.56 -2.13 -13.40
CA MET A 124 5.46 -1.05 -13.77
C MET A 124 6.72 -1.57 -14.46
N ALA A 125 7.33 -2.64 -13.93
CA ALA A 125 8.50 -3.26 -14.52
C ALA A 125 8.20 -3.75 -15.94
N VAL A 126 7.07 -4.45 -16.15
CA VAL A 126 6.65 -4.90 -17.49
C VAL A 126 6.47 -3.72 -18.44
N TYR A 127 5.79 -2.67 -18.01
CA TYR A 127 5.59 -1.48 -18.85
C TYR A 127 6.92 -0.84 -19.29
N PHE A 128 7.81 -0.56 -18.35
CA PHE A 128 9.07 0.13 -18.62
C PHE A 128 10.07 -0.72 -19.42
N ILE A 129 10.05 -2.05 -19.23
CA ILE A 129 10.83 -2.96 -20.09
C ILE A 129 10.34 -2.90 -21.54
N LEU A 130 9.01 -2.86 -21.76
CA LEU A 130 8.43 -2.88 -23.10
C LEU A 130 8.58 -1.53 -23.83
N VAL A 131 8.36 -0.42 -23.14
CA VAL A 131 8.32 0.92 -23.76
C VAL A 131 9.72 1.54 -23.83
N ASP A 132 10.50 1.41 -22.76
CA ASP A 132 11.75 2.14 -22.57
C ASP A 132 12.99 1.22 -22.59
N SER A 133 12.80 -0.10 -22.77
CA SER A 133 13.88 -1.10 -22.85
C SER A 133 14.84 -1.09 -21.66
N ILE A 134 14.31 -0.78 -20.47
CA ILE A 134 15.10 -0.70 -19.24
C ILE A 134 15.50 -2.08 -18.77
N THR A 135 16.76 -2.21 -18.33
CA THR A 135 17.27 -3.46 -17.74
C THR A 135 17.34 -3.32 -16.23
N ILE A 136 16.40 -3.94 -15.51
CA ILE A 136 16.48 -4.01 -14.05
C ILE A 136 17.52 -5.07 -13.68
N PRO A 137 18.64 -4.71 -13.02
CA PRO A 137 19.65 -5.68 -12.65
C PRO A 137 19.10 -6.70 -11.66
N THR A 138 19.32 -7.98 -11.92
CA THR A 138 18.84 -9.09 -11.08
C THR A 138 19.37 -9.02 -9.65
N THR A 139 20.55 -8.41 -9.46
CA THR A 139 21.15 -8.14 -8.16
C THR A 139 20.36 -7.14 -7.32
N ALA A 140 19.61 -6.23 -7.94
CA ALA A 140 18.77 -5.24 -7.25
C ALA A 140 17.38 -5.78 -6.89
N LEU A 141 16.97 -6.93 -7.43
CA LEU A 141 15.63 -7.49 -7.19
C LEU A 141 15.44 -7.92 -5.73
N LEU A 142 16.44 -8.59 -5.14
CA LEU A 142 16.36 -9.05 -3.75
C LEU A 142 16.33 -7.87 -2.75
N PRO A 143 17.22 -6.87 -2.83
CA PRO A 143 17.08 -5.64 -2.05
C PRO A 143 15.73 -4.93 -2.29
N GLY A 144 15.26 -4.87 -3.55
CA GLY A 144 13.97 -4.28 -3.89
C GLY A 144 12.79 -4.93 -3.16
N LEU A 145 12.74 -6.27 -3.14
CA LEU A 145 11.73 -7.02 -2.39
C LEU A 145 11.80 -6.74 -0.89
N PHE A 146 13.00 -6.65 -0.32
CA PHE A 146 13.18 -6.27 1.08
C PHE A 146 12.61 -4.88 1.37
N PHE A 147 12.89 -3.89 0.52
CA PHE A 147 12.34 -2.54 0.66
C PHE A 147 10.82 -2.48 0.47
N ILE A 148 10.26 -3.33 -0.40
CA ILE A 148 8.80 -3.45 -0.54
C ILE A 148 8.18 -3.91 0.78
N VAL A 149 8.71 -4.99 1.39
CA VAL A 149 8.20 -5.47 2.68
C VAL A 149 8.37 -4.42 3.78
N LEU A 150 9.54 -3.78 3.84
CA LEU A 150 9.81 -2.73 4.83
C LEU A 150 8.86 -1.52 4.66
N GLY A 151 8.62 -1.12 3.40
CA GLY A 151 7.70 -0.05 3.05
C GLY A 151 6.26 -0.39 3.44
N ALA A 152 5.81 -1.63 3.20
CA ALA A 152 4.49 -2.10 3.63
C ALA A 152 4.32 -2.06 5.15
N ILE A 153 5.35 -2.48 5.91
CA ILE A 153 5.35 -2.42 7.38
C ILE A 153 5.24 -0.97 7.84
N GLY A 154 6.09 -0.08 7.31
CA GLY A 154 6.09 1.34 7.66
C GLY A 154 4.74 2.01 7.36
N ALA A 155 4.24 1.83 6.13
CA ALA A 155 2.95 2.39 5.71
C ALA A 155 1.79 1.87 6.57
N SER A 156 1.74 0.56 6.82
CA SER A 156 0.68 -0.06 7.62
C SER A 156 0.70 0.41 9.08
N ALA A 157 1.90 0.55 9.67
CA ALA A 157 2.05 1.04 11.03
C ALA A 157 1.60 2.50 11.17
N VAL A 158 2.05 3.38 10.26
CA VAL A 158 1.65 4.79 10.25
C VAL A 158 0.13 4.91 10.06
N ASN A 159 -0.43 4.20 9.08
CA ASN A 159 -1.86 4.25 8.82
C ASN A 159 -2.68 3.69 9.98
N LEU A 160 -2.22 2.65 10.68
CA LEU A 160 -2.91 2.14 11.87
C LEU A 160 -2.95 3.19 12.99
N ILE A 161 -1.84 3.92 13.22
CA ILE A 161 -1.80 5.00 14.22
C ILE A 161 -2.79 6.10 13.85
N ILE A 162 -2.83 6.51 12.58
CA ILE A 162 -3.76 7.54 12.10
C ILE A 162 -5.21 7.09 12.28
N VAL A 163 -5.55 5.90 11.78
CA VAL A 163 -6.92 5.35 11.83
C VAL A 163 -7.37 5.13 13.26
N SER A 164 -6.54 4.52 14.11
CA SER A 164 -6.89 4.26 15.51
C SER A 164 -7.19 5.55 16.27
N ARG A 165 -6.39 6.61 16.09
CA ARG A 165 -6.65 7.92 16.71
C ARG A 165 -7.90 8.59 16.18
N ALA A 166 -8.11 8.57 14.87
CA ALA A 166 -9.29 9.14 14.25
C ALA A 166 -10.57 8.49 14.78
N VAL A 167 -10.58 7.16 14.89
CA VAL A 167 -11.74 6.40 15.38
C VAL A 167 -11.95 6.55 16.89
N LEU A 168 -10.89 6.63 17.70
CA LEU A 168 -11.00 6.82 19.15
C LEU A 168 -11.67 8.15 19.52
N ASN A 169 -11.44 9.22 18.73
CA ASN A 169 -12.08 10.52 18.98
C ASN A 169 -13.59 10.52 18.73
N TYR A 170 -14.14 9.62 17.91
CA TYR A 170 -15.60 9.54 17.69
C TYR A 170 -16.35 9.02 18.93
N HIS A 171 -15.73 8.18 19.76
CA HIS A 171 -16.36 7.70 21.00
C HIS A 171 -16.53 8.81 22.05
N PHE A 172 -15.76 9.90 21.98
CA PHE A 172 -15.86 11.02 22.92
C PHE A 172 -17.01 11.99 22.59
N ILE A 173 -17.60 11.90 21.40
CA ILE A 173 -18.68 12.80 20.93
C ILE A 173 -20.06 12.13 21.00
N ALA A 174 -20.11 10.80 21.11
CA ALA A 174 -21.33 10.01 21.09
C ALA A 174 -21.87 9.61 22.49
N VAL A 175 -21.38 10.24 23.55
CA VAL A 175 -21.87 10.13 24.94
C VAL A 175 -22.37 11.49 25.39
#